data_AF-W4RY29-F1
#
_entry.id   AF-W4RY29-F1
#
_cell.length_a   1.000
_cell.length_b   1.000
_cell.length_c   1.000
_cell.angle_alpha   90.00
_cell.angle_beta   90.00
_cell.angle_gamma   90.00
#
_symmetry.space_group_name_H-M   'P 1'
#
loop_
_entity.id
_entity.type
_entity.pdbx_description
1 polymer ?
#
loop_
_entity_poly.entity_id
_entity_poly.type
_entity_poly.pdbx_seq_one_letter_code
_entity_poly.pdbx_strand_id
1 'polypeptide(L)'
;MRKTINWAALQPTAKLCLEVALIHGGMVKTEHGYIGRTAAPDTDQRFGAVVVAALMQDGLATSDALDERLVVLTDAATALFHLHHTNTEVGS
;
A
#
# COMPACT_ATOMS: atom_id res chain seq x y z
N MET A 1 -13.37 -17.19 5.44
CA MET A 1 -11.99 -17.68 5.18
C MET A 1 -11.04 -16.48 5.18
N ARG A 2 -10.11 -16.40 6.14
CA ARG A 2 -9.01 -15.41 6.08
C ARG A 2 -8.01 -15.91 5.03
N LYS A 3 -7.81 -15.16 3.93
CA LYS A 3 -6.71 -15.44 3.01
C LYS A 3 -5.42 -15.04 3.72
N THR A 4 -4.49 -15.98 3.91
CA THR A 4 -3.13 -15.66 4.35
C THR A 4 -2.40 -15.05 3.16
N ILE A 5 -2.19 -13.74 3.19
CA ILE A 5 -1.50 -13.03 2.11
C ILE A 5 0.00 -13.18 2.30
N ASN A 6 0.69 -13.56 1.22
CA ASN A 6 2.13 -13.67 1.17
C ASN A 6 2.68 -12.51 0.32
N TRP A 7 3.72 -11.84 0.83
CA TRP A 7 4.43 -10.79 0.11
C TRP A 7 4.86 -11.25 -1.29
N ALA A 8 5.35 -12.48 -1.43
CA ALA A 8 5.78 -13.02 -2.72
C ALA A 8 4.67 -13.08 -3.77
N ALA A 9 3.41 -13.21 -3.35
CA ALA A 9 2.24 -13.29 -4.23
C ALA A 9 1.75 -11.92 -4.72
N LEU A 10 2.21 -10.83 -4.11
CA LEU A 10 1.84 -9.47 -4.56
C LEU A 10 2.51 -9.15 -5.91
N GLN A 11 1.75 -8.50 -6.78
CA GLN A 11 2.28 -7.95 -8.03
C GLN A 11 3.37 -6.91 -7.72
N PRO A 12 4.41 -6.76 -8.57
CA PRO A 12 5.50 -5.81 -8.34
C PRO A 12 5.03 -4.37 -8.10
N THR A 13 4.02 -3.91 -8.85
CA THR A 13 3.43 -2.58 -8.69
C THR A 13 2.63 -2.44 -7.40
N ALA A 14 1.99 -3.51 -6.91
CA ALA A 14 1.30 -3.51 -5.62
C ALA A 14 2.28 -3.46 -4.44
N LYS A 15 3.43 -4.14 -4.55
CA LYS A 15 4.53 -4.03 -3.57
C LYS A 15 5.05 -2.61 -3.49
N LEU A 16 5.38 -2.00 -4.64
CA LEU A 16 5.85 -0.61 -4.69
C LEU A 16 4.79 0.37 -4.14
N CYS A 17 3.52 0.17 -4.47
CA CYS A 17 2.42 0.98 -3.94
C CYS A 17 2.34 0.88 -2.41
N LEU A 18 2.45 -0.34 -1.88
CA LEU A 18 2.43 -0.60 -0.45
C LEU A 18 3.64 0.02 0.27
N GLU A 19 4.84 -0.07 -0.31
CA GLU A 19 6.05 0.57 0.21
C GLU A 19 5.92 2.09 0.26
N VAL A 20 5.44 2.72 -0.82
CA VAL A 20 5.19 4.17 -0.87
C VAL A 20 4.14 4.56 0.17
N ALA A 21 3.05 3.80 0.28
CA ALA A 21 2.03 4.04 1.29
C ALA A 21 2.60 3.95 2.72
N LEU A 22 3.51 3.00 2.99
CA LEU A 22 4.15 2.88 4.31
C LEU A 22 5.03 4.09 4.61
N ILE A 23 5.84 4.53 3.64
CA ILE A 23 6.73 5.70 3.77
C ILE A 23 5.91 6.98 4.00
N HIS A 24 4.80 7.14 3.29
CA HIS A 24 4.01 8.36 3.29
C HIS A 24 2.81 8.36 4.24
N GLY A 25 2.62 7.31 5.05
CA GLY A 25 1.48 7.21 5.98
C GLY A 25 0.12 7.03 5.30
N GLY A 26 0.11 6.36 4.14
CA GLY A 26 -1.05 6.07 3.32
C GLY A 26 -0.95 6.66 1.92
N MET A 27 -2.05 6.58 1.18
CA MET A 27 -2.20 7.18 -0.14
C MET A 27 -3.30 8.25 -0.13
N VAL A 28 -3.23 9.16 -1.08
CA VAL A 28 -4.28 10.14 -1.37
C VAL A 28 -4.69 10.05 -2.83
N LYS A 29 -5.99 10.04 -3.07
CA LYS A 29 -6.58 10.07 -4.41
C LYS A 29 -6.50 11.49 -4.98
N THR A 30 -5.99 11.58 -6.20
CA THR A 30 -5.87 12.79 -7.01
C THR A 30 -6.63 12.60 -8.33
N GLU A 31 -6.69 13.65 -9.15
CA GLU A 31 -7.25 13.57 -10.51
C GLU A 31 -6.52 12.54 -11.39
N HIS A 32 -5.22 12.34 -11.18
CA HIS A 32 -4.37 11.50 -12.03
C HIS A 32 -4.02 10.14 -11.40
N GLY A 33 -4.74 9.73 -10.35
CA GLY A 33 -4.50 8.48 -9.63
C GLY A 33 -4.12 8.72 -8.17
N TYR A 34 -3.36 7.80 -7.58
CA TYR A 34 -3.03 7.82 -6.16
C TYR A 34 -1.54 8.14 -5.96
N ILE A 35 -1.24 9.02 -5.01
CA ILE A 35 0.13 9.33 -4.60
C ILE A 35 0.28 9.07 -3.10
N GLY A 36 1.51 9.01 -2.60
CA GLY A 36 1.76 8.96 -1.16
C GLY A 36 1.11 10.17 -0.46
N ARG A 37 0.47 9.94 0.69
CA ARG A 37 -0.29 10.98 1.41
C ARG A 37 0.53 12.24 1.71
N THR A 38 1.81 12.08 2.05
CA THR A 38 2.74 13.18 2.33
C THR A 38 3.71 13.45 1.17
N ALA A 39 3.49 12.86 -0.01
CA ALA A 39 4.31 13.10 -1.18
C ALA A 39 4.03 14.49 -1.78
N ALA A 40 4.99 15.02 -2.53
CA ALA A 40 4.80 16.25 -3.29
C ALA A 40 3.65 16.08 -4.32
N PRO A 41 2.71 17.03 -4.45
CA PRO A 41 1.54 16.88 -5.34
C PRO A 41 1.87 16.69 -6.83
N ASP A 42 3.03 17.17 -7.25
CA ASP A 42 3.58 17.09 -8.61
C ASP A 42 4.45 15.83 -8.83
N THR A 43 4.54 14.93 -7.85
CA THR A 43 5.31 13.68 -8.00
C THR A 43 4.88 12.87 -9.23
N ASP A 44 5.87 12.33 -9.93
CA ASP A 44 5.66 11.35 -11.01
C ASP A 44 5.31 9.96 -10.47
N GLN A 45 5.55 9.70 -9.18
CA GLN A 45 5.25 8.42 -8.55
C GLN A 45 3.76 8.28 -8.24
N ARG A 46 3.01 7.85 -9.26
CA ARG A 46 1.54 7.71 -9.23
C ARG A 46 1.13 6.26 -9.45
N PHE A 47 0.07 5.87 -8.75
CA PHE A 47 -0.50 4.53 -8.84
C PHE A 47 -1.93 4.58 -9.38
N GLY A 48 -2.22 3.66 -10.29
CA GLY A 48 -3.56 3.50 -10.84
C GLY A 48 -4.54 2.94 -9.81
N ALA A 49 -5.83 3.23 -10.01
CA ALA A 49 -6.90 2.76 -9.12
C ALA A 49 -6.97 1.23 -8.99
N VAL A 50 -6.59 0.49 -10.03
CA VAL A 50 -6.57 -0.99 -10.02
C VAL A 50 -5.60 -1.53 -8.97
N VAL A 51 -4.43 -0.92 -8.81
CA VAL A 51 -3.42 -1.36 -7.84
C VAL A 51 -3.91 -1.11 -6.41
N VAL A 52 -4.50 0.06 -6.16
CA VAL A 52 -5.06 0.41 -4.85
C VAL A 52 -6.26 -0.48 -4.51
N ALA A 53 -7.13 -0.74 -5.48
CA ALA A 53 -8.26 -1.65 -5.31
C ALA A 53 -7.80 -3.08 -4.97
N ALA A 54 -6.73 -3.57 -5.60
CA ALA A 54 -6.16 -4.86 -5.27
C ALA A 54 -5.67 -4.92 -3.81
N LEU A 55 -4.95 -3.89 -3.35
CA LEU A 55 -4.54 -3.79 -1.94
C LEU A 55 -5.74 -3.75 -0.98
N MET A 56 -6.83 -3.10 -1.36
CA MET A 56 -8.07 -3.07 -0.58
C MET A 56 -8.78 -4.43 -0.56
N GLN A 57 -8.82 -5.13 -1.69
CA GLN A 57 -9.38 -6.49 -1.80
C GLN A 57 -8.59 -7.51 -0.98
N ASP A 58 -7.27 -7.32 -0.90
CA ASP A 58 -6.38 -8.07 -0.03
C ASP A 58 -6.44 -7.57 1.43
N GLY A 59 -7.23 -6.54 1.75
CA GLY A 59 -7.36 -6.02 3.11
C GLY A 59 -6.07 -5.42 3.67
N LEU A 60 -5.13 -5.04 2.80
CA LEU A 60 -3.89 -4.34 3.13
C LEU A 60 -4.10 -2.82 3.22
N ALA A 61 -5.14 -2.31 2.56
CA ALA A 61 -5.52 -0.92 2.59
C ALA A 61 -7.04 -0.77 2.77
N THR A 62 -7.48 0.37 3.28
CA THR A 62 -8.90 0.75 3.34
C THR A 62 -9.06 2.25 3.14
N SER A 63 -10.24 2.69 2.73
CA SER A 63 -10.57 4.11 2.72
C SER A 63 -10.63 4.63 4.16
N ASP A 64 -10.21 5.87 4.35
CA ASP A 64 -10.40 6.57 5.61
C ASP A 64 -11.90 6.86 5.82
N ALA A 65 -12.35 6.81 7.07
CA ALA A 65 -13.77 7.01 7.41
C ALA A 65 -14.19 8.49 7.36
N LEU A 66 -13.25 9.42 7.46
CA LEU A 66 -13.49 10.86 7.48
C LEU A 66 -13.20 11.53 6.13
N ASP A 67 -12.36 10.91 5.31
CA ASP A 67 -12.03 11.39 3.97
C ASP A 67 -11.88 10.23 2.96
N GLU A 68 -12.86 10.08 2.07
CA GLU A 68 -12.87 9.04 1.03
C GLU A 68 -11.71 9.13 0.03
N ARG A 69 -11.01 10.27 -0.04
CA ARG A 69 -9.81 10.43 -0.86
C ARG A 69 -8.60 9.81 -0.21
N LEU A 70 -8.62 9.64 1.11
CA LEU A 70 -7.52 9.04 1.83
C LEU A 70 -7.67 7.52 1.86
N VAL A 71 -6.56 6.86 1.57
CA VAL A 71 -6.40 5.42 1.74
C VAL A 71 -5.39 5.21 2.85
N VAL A 72 -5.81 4.52 3.89
CA VAL A 72 -4.97 4.14 5.03
C VAL A 72 -4.55 2.69 4.89
N LEU A 73 -3.37 2.38 5.41
CA LEU A 73 -2.92 1.00 5.54
C LEU A 73 -3.56 0.33 6.75
N THR A 74 -3.84 -0.95 6.63
CA THR A 74 -4.32 -1.76 7.75
C THR A 74 -3.15 -2.31 8.55
N ASP A 75 -3.41 -2.81 9.76
CA ASP A 75 -2.40 -3.52 10.55
C ASP A 75 -1.82 -4.73 9.81
N ALA A 76 -2.60 -5.34 8.91
CA ALA A 76 -2.15 -6.47 8.09
C ALA A 76 -1.08 -6.05 7.08
N ALA A 77 -1.19 -4.84 6.50
CA ALA A 77 -0.14 -4.29 5.63
C ALA A 77 1.19 -4.11 6.38
N THR A 78 1.13 -3.50 7.57
CA THR A 78 2.32 -3.28 8.39
C THR A 78 2.95 -4.60 8.84
N ALA A 79 2.13 -5.57 9.28
CA ALA A 79 2.62 -6.89 9.64
C ALA A 79 3.26 -7.63 8.45
N LEU A 80 2.64 -7.57 7.27
CA LEU A 80 3.16 -8.21 6.06
C LEU A 80 4.51 -7.64 5.64
N PHE A 81 4.66 -6.32 5.71
CA PHE A 81 5.92 -5.65 5.38
C PHE A 81 7.04 -6.00 6.36
N HIS A 82 6.77 -5.96 7.67
CA HIS A 82 7.76 -6.35 8.67
C HIS A 82 8.22 -7.80 8.51
N LEU A 83 7.28 -8.74 8.28
CA LEU A 83 7.62 -10.14 8.04
C LEU A 83 8.52 -10.32 6.80
N HIS A 84 8.29 -9.54 5.74
CA HIS A 84 9.17 -9.56 4.58
C HIS A 84 10.57 -9.03 4.91
N HIS A 85 10.65 -7.90 5.63
CA HIS A 85 11.93 -7.27 5.96
C HIS A 85 12.78 -8.18 6.86
N THR A 86 12.19 -8.77 7.91
CA THR A 86 12.89 -9.68 8.82
C THR A 86 13.40 -10.93 8.09
N ASN A 87 12.63 -11.47 7.15
CA ASN A 87 13.05 -12.63 6.37
C ASN A 87 14.18 -12.30 5.38
N THR A 88 14.32 -11.03 5.00
CA THR A 88 15.40 -10.58 4.09
C THR A 88 16.69 -10.30 4.86
N GLU A 89 16.60 -9.80 6.08
CA GLU A 89 17.76 -9.50 6.95
C GLU A 89 18.42 -10.76 7.54
N VAL A 90 17.65 -11.81 7.83
CA VAL A 90 18.18 -13.08 8.39
C VAL A 90 18.86 -13.94 7.31
N GLY A 91 18.71 -13.59 6.03
CA GLY A 91 19.28 -14.32 4.89
C GLY A 91 20.58 -13.74 4.31
N SER A 92 21.22 -12.77 4.95
CA SER A 92 22.50 -12.17 4.51
C SER A 92 23.70 -12.63 5.34
#